data_AF-A0A7C4ERG4-F1
#
_entry.id   AF-A0A7C4ERG4-F1
#
_cell.length_a   1.000
_cell.length_b   1.000
_cell.length_c   1.000
_cell.angle_alpha   90.00
_cell.angle_beta   90.00
_cell.angle_gamma   90.00
#
_symmetry.space_group_name_H-M   'P 1'
#
loop_
_entity.id
_entity.type
_entity.pdbx_description
1 polymer ?
#
loop_
_entity_poly.entity_id
_entity_poly.type
_entity_poly.pdbx_seq_one_letter_code
_entity_poly.pdbx_strand_id
1 'polypeptide(L)'
;MLAQQAGIKGRTGKAKDLEIELMKGSFDTDPFRLVKVSDCLPVGDVNTKILYAVNKKKTISKFEARGPFQILEVIQPGAIFNGTISIVEMPPKAGITTPVTADKLFESLIKFYGGAFDFECLMLRRIGVDVGAYAKAKDDYKDIVNSKAFFIRVGRHSGAEAVTIEDNRSIKIMQGKGKQPKYEDASTTVWLASDDSRPKSNTALLPFGWLLLSTVELKTSVSCVEEKLPAQRLTPPAPPARPMDSFINQVKARKASEIGPICQIIDTALAKLQTDDEKKEFARAVKAHMGDIFKKSKAEARLKAFIE
;
A
#
# COMPACT_ATOMS: atom_id res chain seq x y z
N MET A 1 15.73 20.91 -4.19
CA MET A 1 17.19 20.95 -4.40
C MET A 1 17.61 21.36 -5.80
N LEU A 2 17.37 20.59 -6.87
CA LEU A 2 17.87 20.95 -8.22
C LEU A 2 17.38 22.33 -8.68
N ALA A 3 16.10 22.64 -8.51
CA ALA A 3 15.54 23.95 -8.86
C ALA A 3 16.19 25.08 -8.04
N GLN A 4 16.38 24.88 -6.74
CA GLN A 4 17.05 25.85 -5.87
C GLN A 4 18.52 26.06 -6.26
N GLN A 5 19.25 24.98 -6.57
CA GLN A 5 20.64 25.03 -7.03
C GLN A 5 20.76 25.75 -8.39
N ALA A 6 19.77 25.59 -9.26
CA ALA A 6 19.67 26.29 -10.53
C ALA A 6 19.11 27.72 -10.40
N GLY A 7 18.71 28.16 -9.19
CA GLY A 7 18.07 29.45 -8.98
C GLY A 7 16.67 29.59 -9.61
N ILE A 8 16.04 28.49 -10.01
CA ILE A 8 14.74 28.47 -10.67
C ILE A 8 13.63 28.58 -9.61
N LYS A 9 12.87 29.67 -9.67
CA LYS A 9 11.74 29.95 -8.77
C LYS A 9 10.55 30.50 -9.54
N GLY A 10 9.35 30.24 -9.03
CA GLY A 10 8.10 30.80 -9.56
C GLY A 10 7.82 30.39 -11.01
N ARG A 11 8.30 29.23 -11.47
CA ARG A 11 8.13 28.79 -12.86
C ARG A 11 6.65 28.70 -13.22
N THR A 12 6.21 29.58 -14.12
CA THR A 12 4.89 29.52 -14.76
C THR A 12 5.04 28.86 -16.13
N GLY A 13 4.44 27.69 -16.35
CA GLY A 13 4.58 26.94 -17.60
C GLY A 13 4.17 25.47 -17.48
N LYS A 14 4.47 24.65 -18.50
CA LYS A 14 4.21 23.20 -18.45
C LYS A 14 5.22 22.56 -17.48
N ALA A 15 4.73 21.71 -16.57
CA ALA A 15 5.58 20.99 -15.62
C ALA A 15 6.69 20.16 -16.30
N LYS A 16 6.39 19.61 -17.49
CA LYS A 16 7.33 18.87 -18.32
C LYS A 16 8.56 19.69 -18.74
N ASP A 17 8.39 20.98 -18.97
CA ASP A 17 9.51 21.84 -19.39
C ASP A 17 10.48 22.05 -18.22
N LEU A 18 9.94 22.23 -17.00
CA LEU A 18 10.73 22.30 -15.77
C LEU A 18 11.45 20.97 -15.50
N GLU A 19 10.77 19.84 -15.69
CA GLU A 19 11.37 18.51 -15.55
C GLU A 19 12.58 18.33 -16.48
N ILE A 20 12.43 18.62 -17.78
CA ILE A 20 13.52 18.52 -18.77
C ILE A 20 14.70 19.42 -18.40
N GLU A 21 14.43 20.66 -17.96
CA GLU A 21 15.46 21.63 -17.56
C GLU A 21 16.25 21.16 -16.34
N LEU A 22 15.56 20.64 -15.32
CA LEU A 22 16.18 20.13 -14.09
C LEU A 22 16.97 18.84 -14.32
N MET A 23 16.42 17.94 -15.14
CA MET A 23 17.01 16.63 -15.41
C MET A 23 18.08 16.69 -16.50
N LYS A 24 18.15 17.79 -17.26
CA LYS A 24 19.08 17.99 -18.39
C LYS A 24 19.04 16.82 -19.39
N GLY A 25 17.85 16.28 -19.64
CA GLY A 25 17.66 15.10 -20.47
C GLY A 25 16.21 14.90 -20.93
N SER A 26 16.06 14.08 -21.95
CA SER A 26 14.82 13.52 -22.49
C SER A 26 14.70 12.05 -22.11
N PHE A 27 13.66 11.36 -22.59
CA PHE A 27 13.38 9.95 -22.25
C PHE A 27 14.59 8.98 -22.33
N ASP A 28 15.44 9.14 -23.34
CA ASP A 28 16.64 8.33 -23.56
C ASP A 28 17.87 8.80 -22.76
N THR A 29 17.94 10.10 -22.47
CA THR A 29 19.06 10.76 -21.75
C THR A 29 18.72 11.13 -20.30
N ASP A 30 17.59 10.64 -19.79
CA ASP A 30 17.12 10.89 -18.42
C ASP A 30 18.06 10.22 -17.39
N PRO A 31 18.59 10.97 -16.41
CA PRO A 31 19.38 10.42 -15.32
C PRO A 31 18.75 9.24 -14.56
N PHE A 32 17.42 9.25 -14.38
CA PHE A 32 16.69 8.17 -13.70
C PHE A 32 16.58 6.91 -14.53
N ARG A 33 16.99 6.91 -15.81
CA ARG A 33 17.14 5.68 -16.60
C ARG A 33 18.11 4.69 -15.97
N LEU A 34 19.08 5.20 -15.19
CA LEU A 34 20.06 4.39 -14.46
C LEU A 34 19.52 3.83 -13.14
N VAL A 35 18.38 4.32 -12.65
CA VAL A 35 17.78 3.86 -11.40
C VAL A 35 16.69 2.82 -11.71
N LYS A 36 16.83 1.63 -11.14
CA LYS A 36 15.85 0.54 -11.23
C LYS A 36 15.29 0.29 -9.86
N VAL A 37 13.96 0.35 -9.73
CA VAL A 37 13.25 0.08 -8.49
C VAL A 37 12.36 -1.12 -8.76
N SER A 38 12.51 -2.19 -7.99
CA SER A 38 11.60 -3.33 -8.05
C SER A 38 10.29 -3.01 -7.33
N ASP A 39 9.27 -3.82 -7.60
CA ASP A 39 8.13 -3.89 -6.68
C ASP A 39 8.63 -4.40 -5.32
N CYS A 40 8.04 -3.88 -4.24
CA CYS A 40 8.33 -4.34 -2.90
C CYS A 40 7.32 -5.43 -2.49
N LEU A 41 7.84 -6.55 -2.00
CA LEU A 41 7.05 -7.68 -1.52
C LEU A 41 6.98 -7.66 0.01
N PRO A 42 5.85 -8.08 0.60
CA PRO A 42 5.75 -8.16 2.05
C PRO A 42 6.67 -9.24 2.61
N VAL A 43 7.34 -8.94 3.73
CA VAL A 43 8.22 -9.89 4.43
C VAL A 43 7.42 -10.83 5.35
N GLY A 44 6.26 -10.39 5.81
CA GLY A 44 5.35 -11.16 6.65
C GLY A 44 3.90 -10.75 6.40
N ASP A 45 3.03 -11.04 7.37
CA ASP A 45 1.61 -10.71 7.24
C ASP A 45 1.39 -9.20 7.16
N VAL A 46 0.54 -8.81 6.20
CA VAL A 46 0.14 -7.42 5.99
C VAL A 46 -1.28 -7.26 6.50
N ASN A 47 -1.43 -6.59 7.64
CA ASN A 47 -2.75 -6.21 8.12
C ASN A 47 -3.28 -5.01 7.34
N THR A 48 -4.52 -5.11 6.86
CA THR A 48 -5.23 -4.01 6.24
C THR A 48 -6.44 -3.60 7.08
N LYS A 49 -6.85 -2.33 6.95
CA LYS A 49 -8.03 -1.79 7.63
C LYS A 49 -8.77 -0.84 6.70
N ILE A 50 -10.09 -0.94 6.70
CA ILE A 50 -10.95 0.06 6.06
C ILE A 50 -11.13 1.24 7.02
N LEU A 51 -10.81 2.44 6.56
CA LEU A 51 -10.82 3.68 7.33
C LEU A 51 -11.46 4.80 6.54
N TYR A 52 -11.78 5.88 7.24
CA TYR A 52 -12.17 7.14 6.64
C TYR A 52 -10.95 8.05 6.45
N ALA A 53 -10.73 8.53 5.23
CA ALA A 53 -9.90 9.69 4.99
C ALA A 53 -10.74 10.95 5.18
N VAL A 54 -10.46 11.69 6.25
CA VAL A 54 -11.12 12.95 6.59
C VAL A 54 -10.21 14.12 6.26
N ASN A 55 -10.78 15.20 5.70
CA ASN A 55 -10.02 16.39 5.36
C ASN A 55 -10.03 17.36 6.54
N LYS A 56 -8.87 17.90 6.92
CA LYS A 56 -8.71 18.85 8.03
C LYS A 56 -7.94 20.07 7.57
N LYS A 57 -8.28 21.25 8.10
CA LYS A 57 -7.53 22.47 7.80
C LYS A 57 -6.17 22.41 8.49
N LYS A 58 -5.12 22.91 7.81
CA LYS A 58 -3.77 23.02 8.38
C LYS A 58 -3.63 24.17 9.40
N THR A 59 -4.63 25.04 9.47
CA THR A 59 -4.71 26.16 10.42
C THR A 59 -6.00 26.09 11.22
N ILE A 60 -5.94 26.51 12.49
CA ILE A 60 -7.12 26.59 13.36
C ILE A 60 -8.08 27.61 12.75
N SER A 61 -9.32 27.20 12.53
CA SER A 61 -10.35 28.01 11.91
C SER A 61 -11.69 27.76 12.59
N LYS A 62 -12.54 28.78 12.65
CA LYS A 62 -13.93 28.65 13.13
C LYS A 62 -14.76 27.67 12.29
N PHE A 63 -14.33 27.40 11.06
CA PHE A 63 -15.00 26.50 10.14
C PHE A 63 -14.12 25.29 9.84
N GLU A 64 -14.68 24.08 9.93
CA GLU A 64 -14.02 22.86 9.48
C GLU A 64 -13.76 22.87 7.97
N ALA A 65 -12.87 21.98 7.52
CA ALA A 65 -12.76 21.71 6.09
C ALA A 65 -14.09 21.12 5.58
N ARG A 66 -14.51 21.54 4.39
CA ARG A 66 -15.73 21.04 3.75
C ARG A 66 -15.37 19.97 2.74
N GLY A 67 -16.18 18.93 2.66
CA GLY A 67 -16.05 17.85 1.69
C GLY A 67 -16.42 16.51 2.29
N PRO A 68 -16.88 15.55 1.47
CA PRO A 68 -17.12 14.20 1.95
C PRO A 68 -15.80 13.55 2.36
N PHE A 69 -15.86 12.70 3.39
CA PHE A 69 -14.79 11.75 3.65
C PHE A 69 -14.69 10.74 2.50
N GLN A 70 -13.55 10.09 2.37
CA GLN A 70 -13.36 8.94 1.48
C GLN A 70 -13.24 7.67 2.33
N ILE A 71 -13.73 6.55 1.83
CA ILE A 71 -13.52 5.24 2.47
C ILE A 71 -12.38 4.57 1.73
N LEU A 72 -11.34 4.16 2.46
CA LEU A 72 -10.13 3.56 1.90
C LEU A 72 -9.75 2.32 2.69
N GLU A 73 -9.35 1.27 1.97
CA GLU A 73 -8.54 0.21 2.56
C GLU A 73 -7.08 0.67 2.61
N VAL A 74 -6.44 0.50 3.76
CA VAL A 74 -5.04 0.88 3.96
C VAL A 74 -4.25 -0.22 4.63
N ILE A 75 -2.95 -0.24 4.37
CA ILE A 75 -1.98 -1.05 5.12
C ILE A 75 -1.78 -0.42 6.49
N GLN A 76 -1.87 -1.22 7.55
CA GLN A 76 -1.66 -0.75 8.91
C GLN A 76 -0.17 -0.53 9.22
N PRO A 77 0.16 0.39 10.14
CA PRO A 77 1.53 0.59 10.60
C PRO A 77 2.18 -0.71 11.11
N GLY A 78 3.48 -0.88 10.86
CA GLY A 78 4.25 -2.05 11.27
C GLY A 78 4.45 -3.09 10.18
N ALA A 79 3.75 -2.99 9.04
CA ALA A 79 4.01 -3.85 7.88
C ALA A 79 5.40 -3.56 7.28
N ILE A 80 6.15 -4.63 6.96
CA ILE A 80 7.49 -4.55 6.39
C ILE A 80 7.44 -5.10 4.97
N PHE A 81 8.02 -4.31 4.05
CA PHE A 81 8.17 -4.68 2.65
C PHE A 81 9.66 -4.62 2.27
N ASN A 82 10.07 -5.53 1.39
CA ASN A 82 11.43 -5.58 0.85
C ASN A 82 11.40 -5.48 -0.68
N GLY A 83 12.35 -4.75 -1.23
CA GLY A 83 12.55 -4.56 -2.66
C GLY A 83 13.99 -4.13 -2.95
N THR A 84 14.34 -4.11 -4.22
CA THR A 84 15.69 -3.79 -4.68
C THR A 84 15.68 -2.45 -5.40
N ILE A 85 16.61 -1.57 -5.03
CA ILE A 85 16.95 -0.38 -5.80
C ILE A 85 18.36 -0.58 -6.36
N SER A 86 18.48 -0.63 -7.69
CA SER A 86 19.75 -0.78 -8.39
C SER A 86 20.09 0.48 -9.15
N ILE A 87 21.30 1.00 -8.95
CA ILE A 87 21.86 2.09 -9.76
C ILE A 87 22.82 1.44 -10.74
N VAL A 88 22.42 1.42 -12.01
CA VAL A 88 23.15 0.76 -13.10
C VAL A 88 24.29 1.66 -13.57
N GLU A 89 25.42 1.04 -13.87
CA GLU A 89 26.55 1.75 -14.50
C GLU A 89 26.12 2.41 -15.80
N MET A 90 26.69 3.59 -16.06
CA MET A 90 26.35 4.37 -17.25
C MET A 90 26.79 3.62 -18.52
N PRO A 91 25.86 3.29 -19.43
CA PRO A 91 26.23 2.65 -20.68
C PRO A 91 27.10 3.57 -21.56
N PRO A 92 28.02 3.01 -22.36
CA PRO A 92 28.74 3.78 -23.36
C PRO A 92 27.77 4.52 -24.28
N LYS A 93 28.02 5.83 -24.53
CA LYS A 93 27.20 6.70 -25.40
C LYS A 93 25.76 6.95 -24.93
N ALA A 94 25.45 6.78 -23.65
CA ALA A 94 24.10 7.02 -23.13
C ALA A 94 23.64 8.49 -23.19
N GLY A 95 24.55 9.46 -23.37
CA GLY A 95 24.20 10.89 -23.44
C GLY A 95 23.69 11.50 -22.14
N ILE A 96 23.71 10.75 -21.03
CA ILE A 96 23.30 11.20 -19.70
C ILE A 96 24.43 12.06 -19.10
N THR A 97 24.16 13.34 -18.88
CA THR A 97 25.19 14.31 -18.41
C THR A 97 25.28 14.40 -16.89
N THR A 98 24.22 14.04 -16.18
CA THR A 98 24.14 14.11 -14.71
C THR A 98 23.64 12.79 -14.13
N PRO A 99 24.45 11.71 -14.12
CA PRO A 99 24.00 10.41 -13.63
C PRO A 99 23.60 10.47 -12.15
N VAL A 100 22.56 9.71 -11.79
CA VAL A 100 22.14 9.54 -10.40
C VAL A 100 23.14 8.63 -9.68
N THR A 101 23.59 9.04 -8.50
CA THR A 101 24.44 8.23 -7.61
C THR A 101 23.68 7.92 -6.32
N ALA A 102 24.10 6.85 -5.62
CA ALA A 102 23.48 6.43 -4.37
C ALA A 102 23.50 7.57 -3.32
N ASP A 103 24.66 8.19 -3.14
CA ASP A 103 24.85 9.28 -2.17
C ASP A 103 23.90 10.46 -2.47
N LYS A 104 23.83 10.89 -3.74
CA LYS A 104 22.94 12.00 -4.14
C LYS A 104 21.47 11.65 -3.95
N LEU A 105 21.09 10.40 -4.19
CA LEU A 105 19.73 9.93 -3.98
C LEU A 105 19.37 10.00 -2.49
N PHE A 106 20.21 9.43 -1.61
CA PHE A 106 19.98 9.42 -0.17
C PHE A 106 20.03 10.82 0.45
N GLU A 107 20.99 11.66 0.05
CA GLU A 107 21.02 13.08 0.45
C GLU A 107 19.73 13.82 0.07
N SER A 108 19.19 13.51 -1.11
CA SER A 108 17.94 14.13 -1.58
C SER A 108 16.75 13.68 -0.75
N LEU A 109 16.70 12.41 -0.32
CA LEU A 109 15.66 11.91 0.60
C LEU A 109 15.73 12.63 1.96
N ILE A 110 16.93 12.76 2.55
CA ILE A 110 17.13 13.45 3.82
C ILE A 110 16.61 14.89 3.73
N LYS A 111 17.09 15.64 2.73
CA LYS A 111 16.79 17.06 2.58
C LYS A 111 15.31 17.32 2.28
N PHE A 112 14.70 16.49 1.43
CA PHE A 112 13.30 16.69 1.04
C PHE A 112 12.31 16.11 2.06
N TYR A 113 12.37 14.80 2.31
CA TYR A 113 11.37 14.14 3.16
C TYR A 113 11.65 14.33 4.64
N GLY A 114 12.90 14.46 5.08
CA GLY A 114 13.22 14.79 6.47
C GLY A 114 12.62 16.14 6.87
N GLY A 115 12.84 17.17 6.04
CA GLY A 115 12.24 18.49 6.26
C GLY A 115 10.71 18.48 6.18
N ALA A 116 10.13 17.77 5.21
CA ALA A 116 8.68 17.64 5.08
C ALA A 116 8.03 16.92 6.28
N PHE A 117 8.70 15.90 6.82
CA PHE A 117 8.25 15.15 7.99
C PHE A 117 8.20 16.05 9.23
N ASP A 118 9.29 16.78 9.49
CA ASP A 118 9.39 17.67 10.65
C ASP A 118 8.37 18.82 10.56
N PHE A 119 8.23 19.43 9.37
CA PHE A 119 7.23 20.46 9.14
C PHE A 119 5.80 19.95 9.35
N GLU A 120 5.48 18.75 8.84
CA GLU A 120 4.15 18.18 9.01
C GLU A 120 3.87 17.83 10.48
N CYS A 121 4.82 17.24 11.20
CA CYS A 121 4.67 16.95 12.63
C CYS A 121 4.35 18.22 13.44
N LEU A 122 5.04 19.33 13.16
CA LEU A 122 4.75 20.63 13.77
C LEU A 122 3.35 21.14 13.42
N MET A 123 2.94 21.02 12.16
CA MET A 123 1.61 21.43 11.69
C MET A 123 0.49 20.59 12.34
N LEU A 124 0.65 19.27 12.38
CA LEU A 124 -0.30 18.33 12.98
C LEU A 124 -0.50 18.61 14.47
N ARG A 125 0.60 18.82 15.21
CA ARG A 125 0.55 19.20 16.63
C ARG A 125 -0.25 20.50 16.84
N ARG A 126 -0.08 21.50 15.98
CA ARG A 126 -0.82 22.78 16.06
C ARG A 126 -2.33 22.61 15.88
N ILE A 127 -2.77 21.61 15.11
CA ILE A 127 -4.20 21.33 14.91
C ILE A 127 -4.75 20.24 15.86
N GLY A 128 -3.99 19.87 16.90
CA GLY A 128 -4.43 18.95 17.94
C GLY A 128 -4.38 17.46 17.57
N VAL A 129 -3.59 17.10 16.55
CA VAL A 129 -3.31 15.70 16.23
C VAL A 129 -2.18 15.20 17.12
N ASP A 130 -2.35 14.00 17.67
CA ASP A 130 -1.27 13.35 18.41
C ASP A 130 -0.21 12.81 17.43
N VAL A 131 1.02 13.31 17.58
CA VAL A 131 2.17 12.89 16.78
C VAL A 131 3.16 12.05 17.62
N GLY A 132 2.76 11.59 18.80
CA GLY A 132 3.59 10.83 19.74
C GLY A 132 4.18 9.57 19.11
N ALA A 133 3.41 8.83 18.32
CA ALA A 133 3.90 7.66 17.60
C ALA A 133 5.04 8.00 16.60
N TYR A 134 4.97 9.16 15.96
CA TYR A 134 5.98 9.63 15.00
C TYR A 134 7.24 10.15 15.70
N ALA A 135 7.06 10.89 16.80
CA ALA A 135 8.16 11.31 17.64
C ALA A 135 8.91 10.08 18.19
N LYS A 136 8.17 9.09 18.69
CA LYS A 136 8.73 7.81 19.14
C LYS A 136 9.45 7.08 18.00
N ALA A 137 8.85 6.98 16.81
CA ALA A 137 9.52 6.35 15.67
C ALA A 137 10.83 7.06 15.31
N LYS A 138 10.84 8.40 15.30
CA LYS A 138 12.07 9.18 15.07
C LYS A 138 13.13 8.88 16.13
N ASP A 139 12.72 8.75 17.40
CA ASP A 139 13.63 8.41 18.51
C ASP A 139 14.12 6.96 18.44
N ASP A 140 13.24 6.00 18.13
CA ASP A 140 13.56 4.57 18.01
C ASP A 140 14.61 4.30 16.92
N TYR A 141 14.62 5.12 15.86
CA TYR A 141 15.54 4.97 14.73
C TYR A 141 16.61 6.08 14.66
N LYS A 142 16.75 6.91 15.69
CA LYS A 142 17.64 8.09 15.69
C LYS A 142 19.08 7.79 15.28
N ASP A 143 19.58 6.59 15.61
CA ASP A 143 20.96 6.18 15.37
C ASP A 143 21.21 5.76 13.91
N ILE A 144 20.14 5.44 13.17
CA ILE A 144 20.21 5.00 11.76
C ILE A 144 19.52 5.94 10.78
N VAL A 145 18.65 6.83 11.26
CA VAL A 145 17.99 7.84 10.42
C VAL A 145 19.03 8.78 9.83
N ASN A 146 18.85 9.10 8.55
CA ASN A 146 19.77 9.89 7.70
C ASN A 146 21.10 9.21 7.37
N SER A 147 21.33 7.97 7.79
CA SER A 147 22.54 7.20 7.42
C SER A 147 22.19 5.88 6.72
N LYS A 148 21.32 5.08 7.33
CA LYS A 148 20.83 3.79 6.80
C LYS A 148 19.32 3.75 6.65
N ALA A 149 18.59 4.69 7.25
CA ALA A 149 17.15 4.79 7.18
C ALA A 149 16.72 6.21 6.77
N PHE A 150 15.70 6.30 5.92
CA PHE A 150 15.25 7.56 5.32
C PHE A 150 13.73 7.65 5.38
N PHE A 151 13.22 8.81 5.80
CA PHE A 151 11.79 9.07 5.66
C PHE A 151 11.44 9.17 4.17
N ILE A 152 10.35 8.53 3.78
CA ILE A 152 9.73 8.68 2.47
C ILE A 152 8.23 8.82 2.63
N ARG A 153 7.59 9.40 1.62
CA ARG A 153 6.14 9.51 1.59
C ARG A 153 5.56 8.96 0.30
N VAL A 154 4.58 8.08 0.40
CA VAL A 154 3.94 7.42 -0.75
C VAL A 154 2.42 7.45 -0.67
N GLY A 155 1.78 7.16 -1.79
CA GLY A 155 0.33 7.00 -1.86
C GLY A 155 -0.44 8.31 -2.09
N ARG A 156 -1.76 8.14 -2.29
CA ARG A 156 -2.70 9.17 -2.75
C ARG A 156 -2.77 10.41 -1.84
N HIS A 157 -2.61 10.22 -0.54
CA HIS A 157 -2.78 11.26 0.48
C HIS A 157 -1.46 11.76 1.07
N SER A 158 -0.37 11.65 0.32
CA SER A 158 0.94 12.20 0.66
C SER A 158 0.98 13.74 0.70
N GLY A 159 -0.04 14.41 0.16
CA GLY A 159 -0.14 15.86 0.16
C GLY A 159 0.61 16.49 -1.03
N ALA A 160 0.17 17.69 -1.43
CA ALA A 160 0.72 18.35 -2.61
C ALA A 160 2.20 18.70 -2.43
N GLU A 161 2.61 19.07 -1.22
CA GLU A 161 3.97 19.48 -0.91
C GLU A 161 5.00 18.36 -1.05
N ALA A 162 4.58 17.11 -0.87
CA ALA A 162 5.43 15.92 -1.00
C ALA A 162 5.59 15.43 -2.46
N VAL A 163 4.78 15.95 -3.39
CA VAL A 163 4.77 15.55 -4.81
C VAL A 163 5.00 16.73 -5.76
N THR A 164 5.43 17.88 -5.22
CA THR A 164 5.71 19.08 -6.00
C THR A 164 7.07 19.67 -5.63
N ILE A 165 7.63 20.45 -6.55
CA ILE A 165 8.94 21.07 -6.40
C ILE A 165 8.79 22.38 -5.62
N GLU A 166 9.50 22.49 -4.50
CA GLU A 166 9.57 23.72 -3.68
C GLU A 166 9.97 24.96 -4.51
N ASP A 167 9.50 26.13 -4.08
CA ASP A 167 9.64 27.43 -4.78
C ASP A 167 9.01 27.50 -6.18
N ASN A 168 8.45 26.40 -6.69
CA ASN A 168 7.83 26.30 -8.01
C ASN A 168 6.42 25.68 -7.96
N ARG A 169 5.81 25.67 -6.76
CA ARG A 169 4.48 25.12 -6.52
C ARG A 169 3.41 26.07 -7.06
N SER A 170 2.41 25.50 -7.72
CA SER A 170 1.20 26.20 -8.13
C SER A 170 -0.01 25.33 -7.81
N ILE A 171 -0.37 25.31 -6.52
CA ILE A 171 -1.39 24.44 -5.96
C ILE A 171 -2.74 25.12 -6.10
N LYS A 172 -3.65 24.46 -6.83
CA LYS A 172 -5.01 24.95 -7.04
C LYS A 172 -5.87 24.79 -5.79
N ILE A 173 -6.32 25.90 -5.23
CA ILE A 173 -7.21 25.97 -4.07
C ILE A 173 -8.62 26.40 -4.51
N MET A 174 -9.58 25.52 -4.30
CA MET A 174 -10.99 25.77 -4.63
C MET A 174 -11.63 26.72 -3.60
N GLN A 175 -12.17 27.85 -4.06
CA GLN A 175 -12.76 28.90 -3.20
C GLN A 175 -14.28 28.76 -2.99
N GLY A 176 -14.88 27.68 -3.48
CA GLY A 176 -16.33 27.43 -3.46
C GLY A 176 -17.01 27.63 -4.81
N LYS A 177 -18.32 27.32 -4.88
CA LYS A 177 -19.09 27.34 -6.14
C LYS A 177 -19.13 28.76 -6.73
N GLY A 178 -18.79 28.89 -8.00
CA GLY A 178 -18.83 30.15 -8.75
C GLY A 178 -17.65 31.11 -8.52
N LYS A 179 -16.71 30.78 -7.60
CA LYS A 179 -15.50 31.57 -7.40
C LYS A 179 -14.34 31.00 -8.21
N GLN A 180 -13.52 31.90 -8.77
CA GLN A 180 -12.29 31.49 -9.44
C GLN A 180 -11.35 30.81 -8.44
N PRO A 181 -10.63 29.76 -8.87
CA PRO A 181 -9.66 29.09 -8.02
C PRO A 181 -8.51 30.04 -7.70
N LYS A 182 -7.97 29.94 -6.47
CA LYS A 182 -6.72 30.59 -6.09
C LYS A 182 -5.58 29.62 -6.30
N TYR A 183 -4.42 30.10 -6.72
CA TYR A 183 -3.19 29.30 -6.77
C TYR A 183 -2.25 29.77 -5.66
N GLU A 184 -1.74 28.82 -4.90
CA GLU A 184 -0.87 29.06 -3.74
C GLU A 184 0.37 28.15 -3.81
N ASP A 185 1.37 28.45 -2.99
CA ASP A 185 2.57 27.64 -2.81
C ASP A 185 2.35 26.44 -1.85
N ALA A 186 1.27 26.45 -1.05
CA ALA A 186 0.94 25.40 -0.10
C ALA A 186 -0.56 25.04 -0.14
N SER A 187 -0.87 23.80 0.26
CA SER A 187 -2.25 23.36 0.44
C SER A 187 -2.82 23.88 1.77
N THR A 188 -4.11 24.21 1.79
CA THR A 188 -4.79 24.72 3.00
C THR A 188 -5.33 23.61 3.90
N THR A 189 -5.34 22.37 3.41
CA THR A 189 -5.93 21.22 4.10
C THR A 189 -5.02 19.98 4.02
N VAL A 190 -5.20 19.03 4.93
CA VAL A 190 -4.50 17.75 5.03
C VAL A 190 -5.50 16.62 5.17
N TRP A 191 -5.24 15.50 4.49
CA TRP A 191 -6.04 14.28 4.64
C TRP A 191 -5.47 13.41 5.75
N LEU A 192 -6.33 12.98 6.67
CA LEU A 192 -5.96 12.16 7.82
C LEU A 192 -6.84 10.92 7.91
N ALA A 193 -6.26 9.82 8.39
CA ALA A 193 -6.95 8.58 8.65
C ALA A 193 -7.77 8.71 9.95
N SER A 194 -8.98 8.15 9.92
CA SER A 194 -9.92 8.17 11.04
C SER A 194 -10.76 6.90 11.05
N ASP A 195 -11.03 6.38 12.24
CA ASP A 195 -12.02 5.32 12.45
C ASP A 195 -13.46 5.84 12.37
N ASP A 196 -13.66 7.15 12.54
CA ASP A 196 -14.95 7.82 12.42
C ASP A 196 -15.01 8.70 11.16
N SER A 197 -16.12 8.65 10.45
CA SER A 197 -16.42 9.52 9.31
C SER A 197 -16.48 11.01 9.67
N ARG A 198 -16.78 11.33 10.94
CA ARG A 198 -16.90 12.70 11.50
C ARG A 198 -16.28 12.77 12.89
N PRO A 199 -14.93 12.67 12.99
CA PRO A 199 -14.24 12.64 14.27
C PRO A 199 -14.47 13.95 15.04
N LYS A 200 -14.88 13.82 16.31
CA LYS A 200 -15.12 14.96 17.22
C LYS A 200 -13.84 15.62 17.73
N SER A 201 -12.73 14.88 17.72
CA SER A 201 -11.39 15.34 18.09
C SER A 201 -10.38 14.90 17.05
N ASN A 202 -9.29 15.65 16.94
CA ASN A 202 -8.19 15.32 16.05
C ASN A 202 -7.14 14.38 16.68
N THR A 203 -7.24 14.11 17.99
CA THR A 203 -6.21 13.35 18.74
C THR A 203 -5.96 11.95 18.17
N ALA A 204 -7.00 11.25 17.71
CA ALA A 204 -6.88 9.88 17.18
C ALA A 204 -6.61 9.82 15.67
N LEU A 205 -6.38 10.96 15.02
CA LEU A 205 -6.14 11.02 13.58
C LEU A 205 -4.68 10.70 13.26
N LEU A 206 -4.45 10.04 12.12
CA LEU A 206 -3.11 9.69 11.67
C LEU A 206 -2.84 10.23 10.26
N PRO A 207 -1.66 10.78 9.96
CA PRO A 207 -1.30 11.14 8.60
C PRO A 207 -1.06 9.90 7.74
N PHE A 208 -1.39 10.00 6.47
CA PHE A 208 -1.17 8.93 5.50
C PHE A 208 0.25 8.95 4.93
N GLY A 209 0.71 7.73 4.59
CA GLY A 209 1.73 7.53 3.58
C GLY A 209 3.17 7.70 4.03
N TRP A 210 3.43 7.88 5.32
CA TRP A 210 4.80 7.90 5.84
C TRP A 210 5.37 6.50 5.99
N LEU A 211 6.58 6.29 5.50
CA LEU A 211 7.36 5.07 5.67
C LEU A 211 8.80 5.41 6.04
N LEU A 212 9.46 4.43 6.63
CA LEU A 212 10.90 4.44 6.83
C LEU A 212 11.53 3.46 5.83
N LEU A 213 12.34 3.97 4.91
CA LEU A 213 13.11 3.19 3.96
C LEU A 213 14.47 2.89 4.57
N SER A 214 14.75 1.63 4.91
CA SER A 214 16.08 1.20 5.35
C SER A 214 16.84 0.53 4.23
N THR A 215 18.13 0.83 4.10
CA THR A 215 19.05 0.07 3.27
C THR A 215 19.58 -1.14 4.03
N VAL A 216 19.73 -2.25 3.31
CA VAL A 216 20.43 -3.44 3.79
C VAL A 216 21.60 -3.69 2.86
N GLU A 217 22.78 -3.95 3.43
CA GLU A 217 23.90 -4.39 2.63
C GLU A 217 23.57 -5.79 2.07
N LEU A 218 23.59 -5.91 0.75
CA LEU A 218 23.60 -7.22 0.11
C LEU A 218 24.94 -7.86 0.46
N LYS A 219 24.96 -8.74 1.47
CA LYS A 219 26.16 -9.54 1.76
C LYS A 219 26.50 -10.33 0.50
N THR A 220 27.57 -9.96 -0.18
CA THR A 220 28.13 -10.72 -1.30
C THR A 220 28.79 -11.97 -0.74
N SER A 221 27.97 -12.96 -0.39
CA SER A 221 28.42 -14.31 -0.05
C SER A 221 27.30 -15.27 -0.38
N VAL A 222 27.56 -16.14 -1.35
CA VAL A 222 26.81 -17.37 -1.54
C VAL A 222 26.95 -18.19 -0.25
N SER A 223 25.94 -18.09 0.60
CA SER A 223 25.37 -19.13 1.46
C SER A 223 24.35 -18.43 2.34
N CYS A 224 23.09 -18.83 2.18
CA CYS A 224 21.99 -18.39 3.03
C CYS A 224 22.33 -18.76 4.48
N VAL A 225 22.69 -17.77 5.29
CA VAL A 225 22.71 -17.94 6.74
C VAL A 225 21.31 -17.57 7.22
N GLU A 226 20.48 -18.59 7.39
CA GLU A 226 19.28 -18.52 8.21
C GLU A 226 19.69 -18.10 9.63
N GLU A 227 19.38 -16.87 10.00
CA GLU A 227 19.41 -16.47 11.40
C GLU A 227 18.25 -17.18 12.10
N LYS A 228 18.58 -18.16 12.94
CA LYS A 228 17.63 -18.97 13.70
C LYS A 228 16.85 -18.11 14.70
N LEU A 229 15.62 -17.73 14.34
CA LEU A 229 14.55 -17.50 15.31
C LEU A 229 14.17 -18.85 15.94
N PRO A 230 13.85 -18.95 17.25
CA PRO A 230 13.55 -20.22 17.88
C PRO A 230 12.40 -20.92 17.16
N ALA A 231 12.66 -22.16 16.74
CA ALA A 231 11.78 -22.99 15.95
C ALA A 231 10.45 -23.25 16.68
N GLN A 232 9.45 -22.41 16.45
CA GLN A 232 8.08 -22.91 16.40
C GLN A 232 7.94 -23.62 15.06
N ARG A 233 7.78 -24.95 15.11
CA ARG A 233 7.56 -25.79 13.93
C ARG A 233 6.30 -25.31 13.21
N LEU A 234 6.46 -24.42 12.23
CA LEU A 234 5.48 -24.20 11.20
C LEU A 234 5.55 -25.42 10.29
N THR A 235 4.52 -26.26 10.37
CA THR A 235 4.28 -27.30 9.37
C THR A 235 4.26 -26.66 7.98
N PRO A 236 4.83 -27.32 6.95
CA PRO A 236 4.82 -26.78 5.60
C PRO A 236 3.38 -26.41 5.19
N PRO A 237 3.19 -25.28 4.48
CA PRO A 237 1.86 -24.88 4.01
C PRO A 237 1.26 -26.02 3.20
N ALA A 238 0.04 -26.40 3.58
CA ALA A 238 -0.69 -27.47 2.89
C ALA A 238 -0.77 -27.16 1.39
N PRO A 239 -0.66 -28.18 0.51
CA PRO A 239 -0.83 -27.98 -0.92
C PRO A 239 -2.15 -27.24 -1.20
N PRO A 240 -2.23 -26.42 -2.26
CA PRO A 240 -3.41 -25.63 -2.57
C PRO A 240 -4.65 -26.53 -2.53
N ALA A 241 -5.61 -26.18 -1.68
CA ALA A 241 -6.80 -26.98 -1.43
C ALA A 241 -7.47 -27.32 -2.77
N ARG A 242 -7.77 -28.60 -3.00
CA ARG A 242 -8.36 -29.04 -4.26
C ARG A 242 -9.68 -28.29 -4.44
N PRO A 243 -10.07 -27.86 -5.64
CA PRO A 243 -11.36 -27.18 -5.87
C PRO A 243 -12.55 -27.91 -5.24
N MET A 244 -12.48 -29.25 -5.18
CA MET A 244 -13.42 -30.14 -4.50
C MET A 244 -13.53 -29.90 -2.98
N ASP A 245 -12.43 -29.63 -2.28
CA ASP A 245 -12.41 -29.46 -0.81
C ASP A 245 -13.27 -28.26 -0.38
N SER A 246 -13.29 -27.21 -1.20
CA SER A 246 -14.17 -26.04 -1.00
C SER A 246 -15.65 -26.42 -1.05
N PHE A 247 -16.06 -27.29 -1.98
CA PHE A 247 -17.46 -27.74 -2.07
C PHE A 247 -17.82 -28.67 -0.92
N ILE A 248 -16.93 -29.58 -0.53
CA ILE A 248 -17.15 -30.47 0.63
C ILE A 248 -17.34 -29.63 1.90
N ASN A 249 -16.54 -28.59 2.09
CA ASN A 249 -16.67 -27.69 3.24
C ASN A 249 -17.99 -26.92 3.22
N GLN A 250 -18.45 -26.46 2.05
CA GLN A 250 -19.75 -25.81 1.91
C GLN A 250 -20.92 -26.76 2.25
N VAL A 251 -20.83 -28.04 1.87
CA VAL A 251 -21.83 -29.06 2.24
C VAL A 251 -21.79 -29.32 3.76
N LYS A 252 -20.61 -29.51 4.35
CA LYS A 252 -20.43 -29.76 5.79
C LYS A 252 -20.89 -28.59 6.66
N ALA A 253 -20.79 -27.36 6.16
CA ALA A 253 -21.27 -26.16 6.84
C ALA A 253 -22.81 -26.07 6.91
N ARG A 254 -23.55 -26.92 6.18
CA ARG A 254 -25.02 -26.99 6.19
C ARG A 254 -25.49 -28.16 7.04
N LYS A 255 -26.68 -28.03 7.64
CA LYS A 255 -27.32 -29.16 8.32
C LYS A 255 -27.79 -30.18 7.28
N ALA A 256 -27.69 -31.47 7.58
CA ALA A 256 -28.11 -32.55 6.67
C ALA A 256 -29.58 -32.45 6.20
N SER A 257 -30.44 -31.78 6.98
CA SER A 257 -31.85 -31.52 6.66
C SER A 257 -32.06 -30.38 5.64
N GLU A 258 -31.05 -29.56 5.34
CA GLU A 258 -31.13 -28.43 4.40
C GLU A 258 -30.95 -28.89 2.94
N ILE A 259 -31.86 -29.75 2.47
CA ILE A 259 -31.76 -30.42 1.17
C ILE A 259 -31.67 -29.44 -0.01
N GLY A 260 -32.44 -28.34 0.02
CA GLY A 260 -32.44 -27.33 -1.04
C GLY A 260 -31.09 -26.66 -1.26
N PRO A 261 -30.50 -26.04 -0.22
CA PRO A 261 -29.15 -25.47 -0.28
C PRO A 261 -28.07 -26.49 -0.66
N ILE A 262 -28.13 -27.71 -0.11
CA ILE A 262 -27.17 -28.77 -0.45
C ILE A 262 -27.26 -29.11 -1.95
N CYS A 263 -28.47 -29.20 -2.50
CA CYS A 263 -28.70 -29.43 -3.93
C CYS A 263 -28.08 -28.34 -4.82
N GLN A 264 -28.13 -27.06 -4.41
CA GLN A 264 -27.49 -25.97 -5.18
C GLN A 264 -25.96 -26.09 -5.21
N ILE A 265 -25.37 -26.50 -4.08
CA ILE A 265 -23.92 -26.74 -3.99
C ILE A 265 -23.53 -27.91 -4.91
N ILE A 266 -24.35 -28.97 -4.94
CA ILE A 266 -24.15 -30.11 -5.84
C ILE A 266 -24.15 -29.69 -7.30
N ASP A 267 -25.14 -28.90 -7.75
CA ASP A 267 -25.21 -28.45 -9.15
C ASP A 267 -23.98 -27.63 -9.53
N THR A 268 -23.54 -26.75 -8.63
CA THR A 268 -22.36 -25.90 -8.82
C THR A 268 -21.06 -26.71 -8.87
N ALA A 269 -20.94 -27.73 -8.01
CA ALA A 269 -19.79 -28.61 -7.96
C ALA A 269 -19.69 -29.47 -9.23
N LEU A 270 -20.80 -30.08 -9.67
CA LEU A 270 -20.82 -30.92 -10.88
C LEU A 270 -20.47 -30.14 -12.16
N ALA A 271 -20.80 -28.84 -12.21
CA ALA A 271 -20.42 -27.97 -13.32
C ALA A 271 -18.92 -27.57 -13.32
N LYS A 272 -18.26 -27.58 -12.16
CA LYS A 272 -16.89 -27.06 -11.98
C LYS A 272 -15.83 -28.15 -11.88
N LEU A 273 -16.15 -29.30 -11.30
CA LEU A 273 -15.24 -30.44 -11.20
C LEU A 273 -15.04 -31.04 -12.59
N GLN A 274 -13.76 -31.21 -12.98
CA GLN A 274 -13.40 -31.58 -14.35
C GLN A 274 -13.29 -33.10 -14.51
N THR A 275 -12.86 -33.81 -13.47
CA THR A 275 -12.63 -35.26 -13.52
C THR A 275 -13.78 -36.03 -12.89
N ASP A 276 -14.03 -37.24 -13.41
CA ASP A 276 -15.05 -38.14 -12.84
C ASP A 276 -14.65 -38.63 -11.44
N ASP A 277 -13.36 -38.78 -11.16
CA ASP A 277 -12.86 -39.18 -9.84
C ASP A 277 -13.17 -38.12 -8.77
N GLU A 278 -13.01 -36.83 -9.09
CA GLU A 278 -13.42 -35.73 -8.19
C GLU A 278 -14.93 -35.71 -7.95
N LYS A 279 -15.73 -35.96 -8.99
CA LYS A 279 -17.19 -36.02 -8.86
C LYS A 279 -17.63 -37.20 -7.99
N LYS A 280 -16.97 -38.35 -8.12
CA LYS A 280 -17.22 -39.54 -7.28
C LYS A 280 -16.82 -39.31 -5.83
N GLU A 281 -15.66 -38.72 -5.59
CA GLU A 281 -15.19 -38.40 -4.24
C GLU A 281 -16.10 -37.38 -3.54
N PHE A 282 -16.50 -36.32 -4.26
CA PHE A 282 -17.50 -35.36 -3.78
C PHE A 282 -18.85 -36.03 -3.47
N ALA A 283 -19.33 -36.91 -4.36
CA ALA A 283 -20.61 -37.60 -4.17
C ALA A 283 -20.63 -38.50 -2.92
N ARG A 284 -19.52 -39.21 -2.64
CA ARG A 284 -19.35 -40.00 -1.42
C ARG A 284 -19.36 -39.11 -0.17
N ALA A 285 -18.72 -37.94 -0.22
CA ALA A 285 -18.71 -36.99 0.89
C ALA A 285 -20.11 -36.43 1.19
N VAL A 286 -20.89 -36.09 0.16
CA VAL A 286 -22.29 -35.65 0.32
C VAL A 286 -23.16 -36.76 0.93
N LYS A 287 -23.04 -38.00 0.44
CA LYS A 287 -23.76 -39.16 0.98
C LYS A 287 -23.43 -39.40 2.45
N ALA A 288 -22.15 -39.31 2.82
CA ALA A 288 -21.70 -39.46 4.20
C ALA A 288 -22.27 -38.35 5.12
N HIS A 289 -22.30 -37.10 4.63
CA HIS A 289 -22.84 -35.97 5.39
C HIS A 289 -24.36 -36.05 5.60
N MET A 290 -25.10 -36.49 4.58
CA MET A 290 -26.56 -36.58 4.62
C MET A 290 -27.08 -37.85 5.31
N GLY A 291 -26.26 -38.90 5.44
CA GLY A 291 -26.64 -40.15 6.09
C GLY A 291 -27.90 -40.77 5.49
N ASP A 292 -28.84 -41.19 6.35
CA ASP A 292 -30.09 -41.85 5.93
C ASP A 292 -31.04 -40.93 5.13
N ILE A 293 -30.92 -39.61 5.30
CA ILE A 293 -31.72 -38.61 4.58
C ILE A 293 -31.39 -38.65 3.08
N PHE A 294 -30.18 -39.09 2.73
CA PHE A 294 -29.71 -39.16 1.36
C PHE A 294 -30.62 -40.02 0.46
N LYS A 295 -30.97 -41.24 0.91
CA LYS A 295 -31.71 -42.28 0.15
C LYS A 295 -33.15 -41.92 -0.25
N LYS A 296 -33.63 -40.74 0.15
CA LYS A 296 -34.98 -40.22 -0.17
C LYS A 296 -34.93 -38.77 -0.66
N SER A 297 -33.74 -38.27 -0.98
CA SER A 297 -33.50 -36.86 -1.30
C SER A 297 -33.31 -36.63 -2.80
N LYS A 298 -33.54 -35.38 -3.23
CA LYS A 298 -33.18 -34.94 -4.59
C LYS A 298 -31.67 -34.99 -4.85
N ALA A 299 -30.83 -35.02 -3.80
CA ALA A 299 -29.38 -35.15 -3.92
C ALA A 299 -28.96 -36.54 -4.41
N GLU A 300 -29.67 -37.60 -4.01
CA GLU A 300 -29.41 -38.97 -4.52
C GLU A 300 -29.67 -39.06 -6.01
N ALA A 301 -30.79 -38.52 -6.49
CA ALA A 301 -31.10 -38.52 -7.92
C ALA A 301 -30.02 -37.81 -8.76
N ARG A 302 -29.40 -36.75 -8.22
CA ARG A 302 -28.37 -35.96 -8.91
C ARG A 302 -26.99 -36.61 -8.90
N LEU A 303 -26.67 -37.35 -7.85
CA LEU A 303 -25.36 -37.96 -7.65
C LEU A 303 -25.32 -39.45 -7.95
N LYS A 304 -26.45 -40.05 -8.35
CA LYS A 304 -26.57 -41.50 -8.60
C LYS A 304 -25.49 -42.04 -9.55
N ALA A 305 -25.16 -41.30 -10.61
CA ALA A 305 -24.13 -41.67 -11.59
C ALA A 305 -22.69 -41.67 -11.04
N PHE A 306 -22.45 -41.10 -9.86
CA PHE A 306 -21.13 -40.91 -9.26
C PHE A 306 -20.97 -41.63 -7.91
N ILE A 307 -21.98 -42.40 -7.48
CA ILE A 307 -21.98 -43.11 -6.18
C ILE A 307 -21.67 -44.60 -6.34
N GLU A 308 -21.55 -45.08 -7.58
CA GLU A 308 -21.05 -46.42 -7.92
C GLU A 308 -19.51 -46.51 -7.87
#